data_AF-Q1PKU2-F1
#
_entry.id   AF-Q1PKU2-F1
#
_cell.length_a   1.000
_cell.length_b   1.000
_cell.length_c   1.000
_cell.angle_alpha   90.00
_cell.angle_beta   90.00
_cell.angle_gamma   90.00
#
_symmetry.space_group_name_H-M   'P 1'
#
loop_
_entity.id
_entity.type
_entity.pdbx_description
1 polymer ?
#
loop_
_entity_poly.entity_id
_entity_poly.type
_entity_poly.pdbx_seq_one_letter_code
_entity_poly.pdbx_strand_id
1 'polypeptide(L)' 'MEKKIAKKYADLIVQANNSTGRKESLSLIKQATKLKAKLDQYEMM' A
#
# COMPACT_ATOMS: atom_id res chain seq x y z
N MET A 1 -15.89 2.52 0.43
CA MET A 1 -14.86 1.68 -0.24
C MET A 1 -13.47 1.99 0.32
N GLU A 2 -13.22 3.25 0.72
CA GLU A 2 -11.95 3.72 1.32
C GLU A 2 -11.46 2.91 2.51
N LYS A 3 -12.31 2.60 3.50
CA LYS A 3 -11.86 1.88 4.72
C LYS A 3 -11.18 0.54 4.42
N LYS A 4 -11.61 -0.18 3.37
CA LYS A 4 -10.98 -1.45 2.94
C LYS A 4 -9.64 -1.20 2.24
N ILE A 5 -9.55 -0.14 1.44
CA ILE A 5 -8.33 0.24 0.72
C ILE A 5 -7.28 0.76 1.69
N ALA A 6 -7.67 1.62 2.65
CA ALA A 6 -6.81 2.12 3.72
C ALA A 6 -6.26 0.98 4.60
N LYS A 7 -7.11 0.01 4.97
CA LYS A 7 -6.65 -1.18 5.70
C LYS A 7 -5.63 -1.98 4.90
N LYS A 8 -5.90 -2.21 3.61
CA LYS A 8 -4.98 -2.94 2.72
C LYS A 8 -3.66 -2.21 2.49
N TYR A 9 -3.69 -0.88 2.43
CA TYR A 9 -2.50 -0.04 2.39
C TYR A 9 -1.65 -0.21 3.66
N ALA A 10 -2.28 -0.10 4.84
CA ALA A 10 -1.60 -0.29 6.12
C ALA A 10 -0.97 -1.69 6.23
N ASP A 11 -1.69 -2.75 5.84
CA ASP A 11 -1.18 -4.12 5.85
C ASP A 11 0.05 -4.30 4.94
N LEU A 12 0.06 -3.67 3.76
CA LEU A 12 1.21 -3.73 2.84
C LEU A 12 2.45 -3.02 3.40
N ILE A 13 2.27 -1.92 4.12
CA ILE A 13 3.38 -1.21 4.77
C ILE A 13 3.93 -2.03 5.95
N VAL A 14 3.07 -2.65 6.75
CA VAL A 14 3.50 -3.54 7.84
C VAL A 14 4.27 -4.75 7.29
N GLN A 15 3.78 -5.37 6.22
CA GLN A 15 4.49 -6.47 5.56
C GLN A 15 5.84 -6.02 4.99
N ALA A 16 5.91 -4.83 4.37
CA ALA A 16 7.16 -4.29 3.82
C ALA A 16 8.21 -4.05 4.92
N ASN A 17 7.78 -3.53 6.07
CA ASN A 17 8.63 -3.28 7.24
C ASN A 17 9.12 -4.57 7.90
N ASN A 18 8.27 -5.61 7.89
CA ASN A 18 8.63 -6.92 8.45
C ASN A 18 9.39 -7.81 7.46
N SER A 19 9.46 -7.44 6.17
CA SER A 19 10.22 -8.21 5.19
C SER A 19 11.73 -8.00 5.38
N THR A 20 12.46 -9.10 5.49
CA THR A 20 13.92 -9.12 5.61
C THR A 20 14.61 -8.96 4.25
N GLY A 21 13.89 -9.19 3.14
CA GLY A 21 14.40 -9.06 1.78
C GLY A 21 14.14 -7.68 1.17
N ARG A 22 15.21 -6.97 0.77
CA ARG A 22 15.11 -5.65 0.08
C ARG A 22 14.20 -5.69 -1.15
N LYS A 23 14.24 -6.77 -1.95
CA LYS A 23 13.40 -6.93 -3.14
C LYS A 23 11.92 -7.10 -2.80
N GLU A 24 11.62 -7.87 -1.76
CA GLU A 24 10.24 -8.06 -1.26
C GLU A 24 9.68 -6.76 -0.67
N SER A 25 10.47 -6.09 0.19
CA SER A 25 10.10 -4.80 0.77
C SER A 25 9.76 -3.78 -0.31
N LEU A 26 10.61 -3.66 -1.35
CA LEU A 26 10.37 -2.79 -2.49
C LEU A 26 9.10 -3.17 -3.27
N SER A 27 8.83 -4.45 -3.47
CA SER A 27 7.63 -4.92 -4.16
C SER A 27 6.36 -4.56 -3.39
N LEU A 28 6.36 -4.76 -2.07
CA LEU A 28 5.25 -4.44 -1.17
C LEU A 28 5.00 -2.92 -1.10
N ILE A 29 6.07 -2.12 -1.01
CA ILE A 29 5.97 -0.66 -1.08
C ILE A 29 5.38 -0.22 -2.43
N LYS A 30 5.83 -0.79 -3.55
CA LYS A 30 5.29 -0.45 -4.89
C LYS A 30 3.80 -0.74 -5.00
N GLN A 31 3.33 -1.82 -4.39
CA GLN A 31 1.91 -2.16 -4.32
C GLN A 31 1.14 -1.16 -3.45
N ALA A 32 1.70 -0.79 -2.29
CA ALA A 32 1.11 0.21 -1.41
C ALA A 32 0.98 1.58 -2.10
N THR A 33 2.01 2.03 -2.83
CA THR A 33 1.97 3.32 -3.57
C THR A 33 0.90 3.33 -4.66
N LYS A 34 0.72 2.23 -5.40
CA LYS A 34 -0.37 2.12 -6.40
C LYS A 34 -1.76 2.17 -5.76
N LEU A 35 -1.91 1.58 -4.58
CA LEU A 35 -3.15 1.61 -3.80
C LEU A 35 -3.45 3.01 -3.29
N LYS A 36 -2.44 3.73 -2.80
CA LYS A 36 -2.57 5.13 -2.37
C LYS A 36 -2.96 6.05 -3.53
N ALA A 37 -2.29 5.93 -4.68
CA ALA A 37 -2.63 6.71 -5.87
C ALA A 37 -4.08 6.50 -6.35
N LYS A 38 -4.60 5.27 -6.25
CA LYS A 38 -6.01 4.99 -6.56
C LYS A 38 -6.97 5.60 -5.54
N LEU A 39 -6.58 5.68 -4.28
CA LEU A 39 -7.38 6.30 -3.23
C LEU A 39 -7.43 7.82 -3.44
N ASP A 40 -6.27 8.44 -3.66
CA ASP A 40 -6.14 9.88 -3.92
C ASP A 40 -6.95 10.29 -5.18
N GLN A 41 -6.97 9.46 -6.22
CA GLN A 41 -7.81 9.67 -7.40
C GLN A 41 -9.31 9.54 -7.12
N TYR A 42 -9.71 8.73 -6.14
CA TYR A 42 -11.10 8.55 -5.75
C TYR A 42 -11.59 9.69 -4.85
N GLU A 43 -10.69 10.30 -4.06
CA GLU A 43 -10.99 11.45 -3.20
C GLU A 43 -11.05 12.79 -3.97
N MET A 44 -10.39 12.88 -5.14
CA MET A 44 -10.40 14.07 -6.00
C MET A 44 -11.58 14.14 -7.00
N MET A 45 -12.49 13.17 -6.99
CA MET A 45 -13.64 13.07 -7.90
C MET A 45 -14.95 13.23 -7.13
#